data_AF-A0A2D5QAW2-F1
#
_entry.id   AF-A0A2D5QAW2-F1
#
_cell.length_a   1.000
_cell.length_b   1.000
_cell.length_c   1.000
_cell.angle_alpha   90.00
_cell.angle_beta   90.00
_cell.angle_gamma   90.00
#
_symmetry.space_group_name_H-M   'P 1'
#
loop_
_entity.id
_entity.type
_entity.pdbx_description
1 polymer ?
#
loop_
_entity_poly.entity_id
_entity_poly.type
_entity_poly.pdbx_seq_one_letter_code
_entity_poly.pdbx_strand_id
1 'polypeptide(L)'
;MDMDATLAATTIKKWLASEKLETREVQDNQNFLHLHVRYPPTKAAHLFNIVIPKNRNLVLTYSITRVDEGQQLEMKEHYSSNSLEWETWLHETRVLLTQANLDWVLHIGKKEQKETGPLQAFNLSRPIWFDGLTQNEFMHTMRKVWLTKLSLIHKIKFGYGPGTGKPGPVDDWPNKPNKNLRGKQTKEEKMDVDFDETGGFGRSFDRDEWA
;
A
#
# COMPACT_ATOMS: atom_id res chain seq x y z
N MET A 1 -8.31 30.34 -12.07
CA MET A 1 -8.50 30.14 -10.63
C MET A 1 -7.49 29.09 -10.23
N ASP A 2 -6.54 29.45 -9.39
CA ASP A 2 -5.57 28.49 -8.89
C ASP A 2 -6.29 27.52 -7.94
N MET A 3 -5.99 26.24 -8.08
CA MET A 3 -6.63 25.20 -7.28
C MET A 3 -5.99 25.15 -5.89
N ASP A 4 -6.81 25.29 -4.85
CA ASP A 4 -6.41 25.11 -3.45
C ASP A 4 -6.89 23.76 -2.88
N ALA A 5 -6.47 23.43 -1.66
CA ALA A 5 -6.78 22.15 -1.02
C ALA A 5 -8.29 21.96 -0.79
N THR A 6 -9.04 23.02 -0.50
CA THR A 6 -10.49 22.97 -0.25
C THR A 6 -11.25 22.65 -1.54
N LEU A 7 -10.90 23.34 -2.62
CA LEU A 7 -11.46 23.13 -3.95
C LEU A 7 -11.08 21.74 -4.48
N ALA A 8 -9.83 21.32 -4.31
CA ALA A 8 -9.37 19.99 -4.69
C ALA A 8 -10.14 18.90 -3.95
N ALA A 9 -10.27 19.00 -2.62
CA ALA A 9 -11.00 18.03 -1.81
C ALA A 9 -12.48 17.90 -2.22
N THR A 10 -13.15 19.04 -2.42
CA THR A 10 -14.56 19.08 -2.86
C THR A 10 -14.72 18.45 -4.24
N THR A 11 -13.79 18.75 -5.15
CA THR A 11 -13.78 18.24 -6.52
C THR A 11 -13.56 16.73 -6.56
N ILE A 12 -12.60 16.21 -5.79
CA ILE A 12 -12.33 14.76 -5.66
C ILE A 12 -13.55 14.02 -5.10
N LYS A 13 -14.16 14.53 -4.03
CA LYS A 13 -15.38 13.94 -3.45
C LYS A 13 -16.50 13.87 -4.49
N LYS A 14 -16.67 14.91 -5.31
CA LYS A 14 -17.64 14.95 -6.42
C LYS A 14 -17.34 13.89 -7.49
N TRP A 15 -16.09 13.75 -7.93
CA TRP A 15 -15.70 12.75 -8.93
C TRP A 15 -15.89 11.31 -8.43
N LEU A 16 -15.51 11.03 -7.18
CA LEU A 16 -15.72 9.71 -6.57
C LEU A 16 -17.21 9.38 -6.49
N ALA A 17 -18.04 10.36 -6.10
CA ALA A 17 -19.49 10.21 -6.05
C ALA A 17 -20.11 10.00 -7.44
N SER A 18 -19.65 10.72 -8.48
CA SER A 18 -20.17 10.53 -9.85
C SER A 18 -19.87 9.14 -10.41
N GLU A 19 -18.74 8.54 -10.03
CA GLU A 19 -18.38 7.16 -10.37
C GLU A 19 -19.01 6.12 -9.44
N LYS A 20 -19.85 6.54 -8.48
CA LYS A 20 -20.49 5.68 -7.47
C LYS A 20 -19.49 4.85 -6.65
N LEU A 21 -18.31 5.40 -6.39
CA LEU A 21 -17.31 4.76 -5.56
C LEU A 21 -17.64 4.95 -4.07
N GLU A 22 -17.59 3.86 -3.31
CA GLU A 22 -17.78 3.92 -1.86
C GLU A 22 -16.56 4.59 -1.22
N THR A 23 -16.81 5.62 -0.40
CA THR A 23 -15.77 6.39 0.27
C THR A 23 -16.07 6.50 1.76
N ARG A 24 -15.02 6.55 2.57
CA ARG A 24 -15.08 6.83 4.01
C ARG A 24 -13.97 7.81 4.37
N GLU A 25 -14.33 8.89 5.05
CA GLU A 25 -13.36 9.85 5.56
C GLU A 25 -12.70 9.34 6.84
N VAL A 26 -11.40 9.57 6.96
CA VAL A 26 -10.56 9.15 8.08
C VAL A 26 -10.07 10.40 8.80
N GLN A 27 -10.12 10.40 10.13
CA GLN A 27 -9.55 11.48 10.91
C GLN A 27 -8.03 11.35 10.93
N ASP A 28 -7.35 12.36 10.41
CA ASP A 28 -5.90 12.37 10.27
C ASP A 28 -5.34 13.77 10.52
N ASN A 29 -4.42 13.88 11.48
CA ASN A 29 -3.84 15.16 11.85
C ASN A 29 -2.80 15.67 10.85
N GLN A 30 -2.25 14.81 9.99
CA GLN A 30 -1.22 15.16 9.02
C GLN A 30 -1.80 15.58 7.66
N ASN A 31 -3.01 15.12 7.36
CA ASN A 31 -3.67 15.33 6.08
C ASN A 31 -4.82 16.34 6.20
N PHE A 32 -4.98 17.18 5.17
CA PHE A 32 -6.15 18.04 5.00
C PHE A 32 -7.38 17.21 4.61
N LEU A 33 -7.17 16.21 3.74
CA LEU A 33 -8.15 15.22 3.34
C LEU A 33 -7.54 13.84 3.49
N HIS A 34 -8.26 12.89 4.08
CA HIS A 34 -7.90 11.48 4.05
C HIS A 34 -9.17 10.66 3.80
N LEU A 35 -9.25 10.02 2.63
CA LEU A 35 -10.34 9.14 2.25
C LEU A 35 -9.84 7.72 2.04
N HIS A 36 -10.55 6.76 2.65
CA HIS A 36 -10.58 5.39 2.19
C HIS A 36 -11.55 5.27 1.03
N VAL A 37 -11.10 4.76 -0.10
CA VAL A 37 -11.89 4.57 -1.32
C VAL A 37 -11.85 3.10 -1.72
N ARG A 38 -13.03 2.50 -1.91
CA ARG A 38 -13.14 1.12 -2.42
C ARG A 38 -13.04 1.12 -3.94
N TYR A 39 -12.03 0.43 -4.47
CA TYR A 39 -11.81 0.30 -5.90
C TYR A 39 -11.16 -1.07 -6.23
N PRO A 40 -11.49 -1.72 -7.36
CA PRO A 40 -12.60 -1.42 -8.27
C PRO A 40 -13.97 -1.60 -7.58
N PRO A 41 -15.09 -1.07 -8.14
CA PRO A 41 -16.42 -1.16 -7.53
C PRO A 41 -17.02 -2.58 -7.63
N THR A 42 -16.41 -3.54 -6.94
CA THR A 42 -16.83 -4.94 -6.90
C THR A 42 -16.91 -5.44 -5.45
N LYS A 43 -17.51 -6.61 -5.23
CA LYS A 43 -17.53 -7.24 -3.90
C LYS A 43 -16.11 -7.52 -3.36
N ALA A 44 -15.15 -7.73 -4.26
CA ALA A 44 -13.73 -7.92 -3.95
C ALA A 44 -12.92 -6.61 -4.04
N ALA A 45 -13.56 -5.45 -3.85
CA ALA A 45 -12.89 -4.16 -3.88
C ALA A 45 -11.75 -4.08 -2.87
N HIS A 46 -10.64 -3.47 -3.29
CA HIS A 46 -9.53 -3.12 -2.41
C HIS A 46 -9.70 -1.69 -1.90
N LEU A 47 -9.12 -1.42 -0.74
CA LEU A 47 -9.07 -0.07 -0.18
C LEU A 47 -7.83 0.68 -0.69
N PHE A 48 -8.06 1.90 -1.11
CA PHE A 48 -7.05 2.88 -1.49
C PHE A 48 -7.18 4.11 -0.60
N ASN A 49 -6.05 4.71 -0.29
CA ASN A 49 -5.98 5.96 0.44
C ASN A 49 -5.82 7.10 -0.54
N ILE A 50 -6.72 8.08 -0.47
CA ILE A 50 -6.63 9.34 -1.19
C ILE A 50 -6.39 10.42 -0.16
N VAL A 51 -5.22 11.03 -0.19
CA VAL A 51 -4.84 12.06 0.78
C VAL A 51 -4.43 13.36 0.10
N ILE A 52 -4.75 14.47 0.76
CA ILE A 52 -4.14 15.77 0.49
C ILE A 52 -3.33 16.12 1.74
N PRO A 53 -1.99 16.05 1.70
CA PRO A 53 -1.17 16.41 2.84
C PRO A 53 -1.32 17.89 3.20
N LYS A 54 -1.26 18.21 4.50
CA LYS A 54 -1.23 19.61 4.93
C LYS A 54 0.01 20.31 4.34
N ASN A 55 -0.15 21.56 3.92
CA ASN A 55 0.92 22.40 3.36
C ASN A 55 1.56 21.85 2.07
N ARG A 56 0.83 21.05 1.29
CA ARG A 56 1.25 20.56 -0.03
C ARG A 56 0.15 20.78 -1.07
N ASN A 57 0.55 21.01 -2.32
CA ASN A 57 -0.37 21.27 -3.44
C ASN A 57 -0.51 20.04 -4.34
N LEU A 58 -0.75 18.88 -3.73
CA LEU A 58 -0.91 17.61 -4.46
C LEU A 58 -1.93 16.71 -3.77
N VAL A 59 -2.47 15.78 -4.55
CA VAL A 59 -3.23 14.62 -4.09
C VAL A 59 -2.34 13.41 -4.21
N LEU A 60 -2.25 12.59 -3.16
CA LEU A 60 -1.55 11.31 -3.20
C LEU A 60 -2.58 10.17 -3.18
N THR A 61 -2.55 9.34 -4.22
CA THR A 61 -3.27 8.07 -4.24
C THR A 61 -2.30 6.96 -3.87
N TYR A 62 -2.58 6.18 -2.83
CA TYR A 62 -1.70 5.08 -2.44
C TYR A 62 -2.45 3.84 -1.92
N SER A 63 -1.76 2.70 -1.95
CA SER A 63 -2.23 1.45 -1.38
C SER A 63 -1.08 0.75 -0.66
N ILE A 64 -1.38 0.23 0.52
CA ILE A 64 -0.49 -0.59 1.33
C ILE A 64 -1.00 -2.03 1.25
N THR A 65 -0.09 -2.99 1.05
CA THR A 65 -0.45 -4.40 0.96
C THR A 65 0.53 -5.24 1.75
N ARG A 66 0.00 -5.99 2.72
CA ARG A 66 0.77 -6.99 3.45
C ARG A 66 0.82 -8.28 2.64
N VAL A 67 2.00 -8.92 2.60
CA VAL A 67 2.17 -10.23 1.99
C VAL A 67 1.69 -11.31 2.96
N ASP A 68 1.10 -12.37 2.41
CA ASP A 68 0.59 -13.50 3.18
C ASP A 68 1.70 -14.22 3.96
N GLU A 69 1.40 -14.71 5.16
CA GLU A 69 2.33 -15.42 6.03
C GLU A 69 2.96 -16.64 5.34
N GLY A 70 2.16 -17.47 4.68
CA GLY A 70 2.64 -18.63 3.94
C GLY A 70 3.54 -18.23 2.79
N GLN A 71 3.16 -17.19 2.03
CA GLN A 71 4.01 -16.67 0.95
C GLN A 71 5.34 -16.13 1.49
N GLN A 72 5.34 -15.46 2.64
CA GLN A 72 6.59 -15.03 3.29
C GLN A 72 7.46 -16.21 3.72
N LEU A 73 6.87 -17.31 4.19
CA LEU A 73 7.62 -18.54 4.53
C LEU A 73 8.26 -19.17 3.29
N GLU A 74 7.52 -19.29 2.20
CA GLU A 74 8.07 -19.78 0.91
C GLU A 74 9.19 -18.88 0.40
N MET A 75 9.06 -17.55 0.52
CA MET A 75 10.14 -16.61 0.16
C MET A 75 11.39 -16.78 1.04
N LYS A 76 11.22 -17.06 2.34
CA LYS A 76 12.35 -17.37 3.24
C LYS A 76 13.06 -18.65 2.79
N GLU A 77 12.32 -19.67 2.38
CA GLU A 77 12.89 -20.91 1.85
C GLU A 77 13.60 -20.68 0.51
N HIS A 78 13.00 -19.90 -0.39
CA HIS A 78 13.60 -19.56 -1.70
C HIS A 78 14.96 -18.87 -1.53
N TYR A 79 15.05 -17.85 -0.68
CA TYR A 79 16.35 -17.23 -0.40
C TYR A 79 17.35 -18.19 0.25
N SER A 80 16.90 -19.00 1.21
CA SER A 80 17.78 -19.95 1.93
C SER A 80 18.32 -21.06 1.03
N SER A 81 17.57 -21.44 -0.01
CA SER A 81 17.93 -22.48 -0.98
C SER A 81 18.72 -21.94 -2.18
N ASN A 82 18.35 -20.76 -2.69
CA ASN A 82 19.01 -20.13 -3.83
C ASN A 82 18.93 -18.59 -3.73
N SER A 83 19.94 -17.99 -3.08
CA SER A 83 20.00 -16.54 -2.87
C SER A 83 20.07 -15.73 -4.17
N LEU A 84 20.72 -16.26 -5.22
CA LEU A 84 20.83 -15.56 -6.50
C LEU A 84 19.47 -15.46 -7.22
N GLU A 85 18.68 -16.54 -7.21
CA GLU A 85 17.34 -16.49 -7.81
C GLU A 85 16.39 -15.61 -7.00
N TRP A 86 16.50 -15.60 -5.68
CA TRP A 86 15.77 -14.65 -4.84
C TRP A 86 16.11 -13.19 -5.19
N GLU A 87 17.40 -12.84 -5.24
CA GLU A 87 17.83 -11.48 -5.60
C GLU A 87 17.42 -11.11 -7.03
N THR A 88 17.44 -12.07 -7.95
CA THR A 88 16.94 -11.89 -9.32
C THR A 88 15.44 -11.58 -9.30
N TRP A 89 14.65 -12.35 -8.55
CA TRP A 89 13.20 -12.13 -8.42
C TRP A 89 12.88 -10.76 -7.80
N LEU A 90 13.63 -10.34 -6.78
CA LEU A 90 13.52 -9.01 -6.18
C LEU A 90 13.91 -7.90 -7.17
N HIS A 91 15.02 -8.08 -7.89
CA HIS A 91 15.48 -7.13 -8.90
C HIS A 91 14.44 -6.92 -10.01
N GLU A 92 13.92 -8.01 -10.58
CA GLU A 92 12.83 -7.96 -11.57
C GLU A 92 11.59 -7.23 -11.03
N THR A 93 11.26 -7.47 -9.77
CA THR A 93 10.14 -6.79 -9.11
C THR A 93 10.38 -5.29 -9.03
N ARG A 94 11.58 -4.85 -8.65
CA ARG A 94 11.96 -3.43 -8.62
C ARG A 94 11.89 -2.80 -10.02
N VAL A 95 12.40 -3.50 -11.05
CA VAL A 95 12.33 -3.04 -12.44
C VAL A 95 10.87 -2.88 -12.90
N LEU A 96 10.01 -3.86 -12.62
CA LEU A 96 8.58 -3.81 -12.93
C LEU A 96 7.90 -2.61 -12.27
N LEU A 97 8.18 -2.36 -10.99
CA LEU A 97 7.57 -1.25 -10.24
C LEU A 97 8.04 0.11 -10.75
N THR A 98 9.33 0.25 -11.09
CA THR A 98 9.87 1.47 -11.69
C THR A 98 9.28 1.74 -13.08
N GLN A 99 9.14 0.71 -13.92
CA GLN A 99 8.50 0.84 -15.24
C GLN A 99 7.01 1.18 -15.14
N ALA A 100 6.36 0.84 -14.03
CA ALA A 100 4.97 1.18 -13.79
C ALA A 100 4.74 2.68 -13.57
N ASN A 101 5.78 3.52 -13.47
CA ASN A 101 5.67 4.96 -13.18
C ASN A 101 4.84 5.24 -11.90
N LEU A 102 5.17 4.51 -10.85
CA LEU A 102 4.66 4.68 -9.49
C LEU A 102 5.83 4.86 -8.54
N ASP A 103 5.60 5.58 -7.46
CA ASP A 103 6.48 5.52 -6.30
C ASP A 103 6.18 4.23 -5.55
N TRP A 104 7.22 3.55 -5.06
CA TRP A 104 7.07 2.28 -4.40
C TRP A 104 8.00 2.14 -3.20
N VAL A 105 7.55 1.39 -2.20
CA VAL A 105 8.36 0.93 -1.06
C VAL A 105 8.14 -0.56 -0.93
N LEU A 106 9.23 -1.32 -0.86
CA LEU A 106 9.22 -2.74 -0.54
C LEU A 106 9.74 -2.91 0.89
N HIS A 107 8.91 -3.44 1.76
CA HIS A 107 9.31 -3.84 3.11
C HIS A 107 9.89 -5.23 3.03
N ILE A 108 11.22 -5.31 3.07
CA ILE A 108 11.97 -6.57 3.04
C ILE A 108 12.37 -6.88 4.47
N GLY A 109 12.03 -8.09 4.95
CA GLY A 109 12.38 -8.50 6.30
C GLY A 109 13.89 -8.41 6.53
N LYS A 110 14.29 -7.92 7.71
CA LYS A 110 15.71 -7.77 8.06
C LYS A 110 16.08 -8.84 9.06
N LYS A 111 17.06 -9.69 8.74
CA LYS A 111 17.70 -10.55 9.75
C LYS A 111 18.81 -9.75 10.44
N GLU A 112 19.15 -10.10 11.68
CA GLU A 112 20.16 -9.40 12.52
C GLU A 112 21.57 -9.24 11.89
N GLN A 113 21.82 -9.79 10.69
CA GLN A 113 23.13 -9.84 10.04
C GLN A 113 23.11 -9.53 8.53
N LYS A 114 22.61 -8.35 8.13
CA LYS A 114 22.72 -7.78 6.76
C LYS A 114 22.12 -8.58 5.58
N GLU A 115 21.51 -9.74 5.83
CA GLU A 115 20.89 -10.57 4.81
C GLU A 115 19.45 -10.11 4.48
N THR A 116 19.07 -10.20 3.21
CA THR A 116 17.74 -9.87 2.71
C THR A 116 16.73 -10.97 3.09
N GLY A 117 15.68 -10.61 3.81
CA GLY A 117 14.58 -11.51 4.18
C GLY A 117 13.46 -11.53 3.13
N PRO A 118 12.28 -12.09 3.45
CA PRO A 118 11.16 -12.15 2.51
C PRO A 118 10.57 -10.75 2.26
N LEU A 119 9.82 -10.61 1.16
CA LEU A 119 8.96 -9.46 0.97
C LEU A 119 7.79 -9.54 1.96
N GLN A 120 7.70 -8.59 2.89
CA GLN A 120 6.72 -8.57 3.97
C GLN A 120 5.50 -7.72 3.65
N ALA A 121 5.73 -6.57 3.03
CA ALA A 121 4.69 -5.66 2.57
C ALA A 121 5.20 -4.81 1.41
N PHE A 122 4.29 -4.20 0.67
CA PHE A 122 4.62 -3.22 -0.34
C PHE A 122 3.62 -2.07 -0.35
N ASN A 123 4.15 -0.89 -0.60
CA ASN A 123 3.39 0.35 -0.73
C ASN A 123 3.55 0.86 -2.14
N LEU A 124 2.44 1.21 -2.78
CA LEU A 124 2.44 1.83 -4.10
C LEU A 124 1.72 3.17 -3.99
N SER A 125 2.31 4.21 -4.56
CA SER A 125 1.74 5.54 -4.54
C SER A 125 1.99 6.30 -5.83
N ARG A 126 1.13 7.28 -6.10
CA ARG A 126 1.35 8.24 -7.17
C ARG A 126 0.74 9.60 -6.81
N PRO A 127 1.56 10.67 -6.80
CA PRO A 127 1.08 12.02 -6.60
C PRO A 127 0.48 12.61 -7.89
N ILE A 128 -0.48 13.52 -7.73
CA ILE A 128 -0.97 14.42 -8.78
C ILE A 128 -0.93 15.83 -8.21
N TRP A 129 -0.13 16.71 -8.79
CA TRP A 129 -0.10 18.13 -8.42
C TRP A 129 -1.41 18.82 -8.86
N PHE A 130 -1.82 19.83 -8.12
CA PHE A 130 -3.10 20.52 -8.35
C PHE A 130 -3.22 21.15 -9.75
N ASP A 131 -2.11 21.56 -10.36
CA ASP A 131 -2.06 22.08 -11.73
C ASP A 131 -2.27 21.01 -12.81
N GLY A 132 -2.06 19.73 -12.49
CA GLY A 132 -2.39 18.57 -13.32
C GLY A 132 -3.66 17.83 -12.90
N LEU A 133 -4.35 18.27 -11.84
CA LEU A 133 -5.46 17.54 -11.26
C LEU A 133 -6.73 17.67 -12.12
N THR A 134 -7.07 16.59 -12.80
CA THR A 134 -8.32 16.43 -13.55
C THR A 134 -9.01 15.13 -13.16
N GLN A 135 -10.31 15.00 -13.43
CA GLN A 135 -11.04 13.75 -13.17
C GLN A 135 -10.37 12.58 -13.88
N ASN A 136 -9.97 12.78 -15.15
CA ASN A 136 -9.32 11.76 -15.96
C ASN A 136 -8.00 11.30 -15.33
N GLU A 137 -7.12 12.24 -14.99
CA GLU A 137 -5.82 11.91 -14.40
C GLU A 137 -5.97 11.25 -13.03
N PHE A 138 -6.93 11.71 -12.23
CA PHE A 138 -7.25 11.12 -10.93
C PHE A 138 -7.74 9.66 -11.06
N MET A 139 -8.72 9.40 -11.93
CA MET A 139 -9.25 8.05 -12.13
C MET A 139 -8.23 7.10 -12.77
N HIS A 140 -7.43 7.58 -13.73
CA HIS A 140 -6.34 6.80 -14.30
C HIS A 140 -5.24 6.51 -13.29
N THR A 141 -4.97 7.43 -12.36
CA THR A 141 -4.03 7.20 -11.26
C THR A 141 -4.51 6.07 -10.35
N MET A 142 -5.77 6.10 -9.90
CA MET A 142 -6.34 5.00 -9.12
C MET A 142 -6.25 3.67 -9.86
N ARG A 143 -6.62 3.65 -11.15
CA ARG A 143 -6.51 2.46 -12.00
C ARG A 143 -5.07 1.97 -12.11
N LYS A 144 -4.09 2.86 -12.29
CA LYS A 144 -2.68 2.54 -12.42
C LYS A 144 -2.14 1.88 -11.15
N VAL A 145 -2.39 2.48 -9.99
CA VAL A 145 -1.99 1.91 -8.68
C VAL A 145 -2.63 0.53 -8.48
N TRP A 146 -3.91 0.39 -8.83
CA TRP A 146 -4.59 -0.91 -8.78
C TRP A 146 -3.96 -1.97 -9.69
N LEU A 147 -3.74 -1.67 -10.97
CA LEU A 147 -3.22 -2.66 -11.92
C LEU A 147 -1.79 -3.08 -11.57
N THR A 148 -0.96 -2.16 -11.08
CA THR A 148 0.39 -2.51 -10.62
C THR A 148 0.36 -3.34 -9.33
N LYS A 149 -0.51 -2.99 -8.37
CA LYS A 149 -0.77 -3.83 -7.19
C LYS A 149 -1.19 -5.24 -7.60
N LEU A 150 -2.14 -5.35 -8.52
CA LEU A 150 -2.64 -6.62 -9.02
C LEU A 150 -1.51 -7.42 -9.70
N SER A 151 -0.71 -6.78 -10.54
CA SER A 151 0.46 -7.42 -11.19
C SER A 151 1.42 -8.01 -10.16
N LEU A 152 1.75 -7.28 -9.10
CA LEU A 152 2.62 -7.77 -8.04
C LEU A 152 1.99 -8.92 -7.24
N ILE A 153 0.70 -8.84 -6.92
CA ILE A 153 -0.04 -9.95 -6.28
C ILE A 153 0.01 -11.21 -7.16
N HIS A 154 -0.16 -11.07 -8.47
CA HIS A 154 -0.06 -12.20 -9.40
C HIS A 154 1.36 -12.78 -9.47
N LYS A 155 2.40 -11.94 -9.53
CA LYS A 155 3.81 -12.40 -9.50
C LYS A 155 4.11 -13.18 -8.21
N ILE A 156 3.64 -12.68 -7.06
CA ILE A 156 3.79 -13.36 -5.77
C ILE A 156 3.05 -14.70 -5.77
N LYS A 157 1.78 -14.73 -6.19
CA LYS A 157 0.98 -15.97 -6.22
C LYS A 157 1.54 -17.03 -7.16
N PHE A 158 2.11 -16.61 -8.28
CA PHE A 158 2.76 -17.52 -9.22
C PHE A 158 4.04 -18.09 -8.64
N GLY A 159 4.87 -17.27 -7.98
CA GLY A 159 6.15 -17.71 -7.41
C GLY A 159 6.05 -18.47 -6.10
N TYR A 160 5.05 -18.15 -5.25
CA TYR A 160 4.99 -18.59 -3.84
C TYR A 160 3.60 -19.15 -3.46
N GLY A 161 2.78 -19.48 -4.46
CA GLY A 161 1.49 -20.11 -4.25
C GLY A 161 0.39 -19.20 -3.68
N PRO A 162 -0.79 -19.77 -3.36
CA PRO A 162 -1.97 -19.00 -2.96
C PRO A 162 -1.84 -18.35 -1.58
N GLY A 163 -0.88 -18.78 -0.76
CA GLY A 163 -0.77 -18.39 0.64
C GLY A 163 -1.75 -19.13 1.56
N THR A 164 -1.71 -18.76 2.83
CA THR A 164 -2.52 -19.33 3.92
C THR A 164 -3.81 -18.55 4.20
N GLY A 165 -3.96 -17.37 3.61
CA GLY A 165 -5.05 -16.42 3.87
C GLY A 165 -4.80 -15.51 5.07
N LYS A 166 -3.60 -15.53 5.66
CA LYS A 166 -3.26 -14.75 6.86
C LYS A 166 -2.22 -13.68 6.54
N PRO A 167 -2.38 -12.44 7.03
CA PRO A 167 -1.36 -11.41 6.89
C PRO A 167 -0.07 -11.83 7.62
N GLY A 168 1.08 -11.83 6.94
CA GLY A 168 2.37 -12.13 7.57
C GLY A 168 2.90 -10.95 8.42
N PRO A 169 4.01 -11.14 9.16
CA PRO A 169 4.65 -10.06 9.91
C PRO A 169 5.31 -9.01 8.99
N VAL A 170 5.49 -7.79 9.51
CA VAL A 170 6.26 -6.70 8.87
C VAL A 170 7.17 -6.09 9.93
N ASP A 171 8.48 -6.19 9.75
CA ASP A 171 9.48 -5.82 10.77
C ASP A 171 9.49 -4.31 11.02
N ASP A 172 9.27 -3.52 9.97
CA ASP A 172 9.30 -2.05 10.02
C ASP A 172 8.08 -1.43 10.71
N TRP A 173 7.03 -2.20 10.99
CA TRP A 173 5.79 -1.68 11.57
C TRP A 173 5.80 -1.80 13.09
N PRO A 174 5.35 -0.76 13.82
CA PRO A 174 5.31 -0.82 15.27
C PRO A 174 4.35 -1.92 15.72
N ASN A 175 4.88 -2.96 16.36
CA ASN A 175 4.06 -3.97 17.03
C ASN A 175 3.16 -3.27 18.06
N LYS A 176 1.86 -3.16 17.79
CA LYS A 176 0.90 -2.75 18.81
C LYS A 176 1.00 -3.80 19.94
N PRO A 177 1.34 -3.42 21.17
CA PRO A 177 1.42 -4.39 22.26
C PRO A 177 0.03 -5.01 22.44
N ASN A 178 -0.05 -6.33 22.31
CA ASN A 178 -1.25 -7.11 22.60
C ASN A 178 -1.67 -6.86 24.06
N LYS A 179 -2.60 -5.93 24.27
CA LYS A 179 -3.36 -5.90 25.52
C LYS A 179 -4.29 -7.10 25.50
N ASN A 180 -3.88 -8.15 26.20
CA ASN A 180 -4.71 -9.29 26.57
C ASN A 180 -6.07 -8.80 27.14
N LEU A 181 -7.11 -8.77 26.32
CA LEU A 181 -8.48 -8.57 26.76
C LEU A 181 -9.18 -9.93 26.78
N ARG A 182 -9.14 -10.55 27.96
CA ARG A 182 -10.06 -11.63 28.32
C ARG A 182 -11.49 -11.13 28.21
N GLY A 183 -12.27 -11.77 27.33
CA GLY A 183 -13.73 -11.87 27.41
C GLY A 183 -14.53 -10.84 26.60
N LYS A 184 -15.12 -11.24 25.47
CA LYS A 184 -16.51 -11.72 25.32
C LYS A 184 -16.78 -11.94 23.82
N GLN A 185 -17.33 -13.10 23.46
CA GLN A 185 -17.71 -13.42 22.08
C GLN A 185 -18.86 -12.54 21.61
N THR A 186 -18.67 -11.85 20.48
CA THR A 186 -19.74 -11.51 19.55
C THR A 186 -19.23 -11.77 18.15
N LYS A 187 -19.84 -12.75 17.47
CA LYS A 187 -19.56 -13.08 16.07
C LYS A 187 -20.10 -11.95 15.19
N GLU A 188 -19.21 -11.08 14.74
CA GLU A 188 -19.32 -10.43 13.44
C GLU A 188 -18.06 -10.82 12.67
N GLU A 189 -18.23 -11.38 11.47
CA GLU A 189 -17.13 -11.62 10.53
C GLU A 189 -16.54 -10.26 10.12
N LYS A 190 -15.67 -9.71 10.95
CA LYS A 190 -14.72 -8.70 10.51
C LYS A 190 -13.70 -9.43 9.65
N MET A 191 -13.64 -9.07 8.37
CA MET A 191 -12.43 -9.28 7.59
C MET A 191 -11.30 -8.56 8.33
N ASP A 192 -10.55 -9.33 9.11
CA ASP A 192 -9.48 -8.86 9.97
C ASP A 192 -8.24 -8.60 9.10
N VAL A 193 -8.31 -7.53 8.32
CA VAL A 193 -7.13 -6.94 7.69
C VAL A 193 -6.72 -5.79 8.59
N ASP A 194 -5.70 -6.03 9.40
CA ASP A 194 -5.07 -5.04 10.27
C ASP A 194 -4.33 -4.02 9.38
N PHE A 195 -4.96 -2.87 9.16
CA PHE A 195 -4.41 -1.76 8.40
C PHE A 195 -3.67 -0.83 9.35
N ASP A 196 -2.39 -0.59 9.08
CA ASP A 196 -1.65 0.47 9.74
C ASP A 196 -2.11 1.83 9.19
N GLU A 197 -2.84 2.57 10.02
CA GLU A 197 -3.33 3.92 9.74
C GLU A 197 -2.20 4.96 9.73
N THR A 198 -0.96 4.61 10.10
CA THR A 198 0.11 5.60 10.27
C THR A 198 0.77 6.07 8.97
N GLY A 199 0.41 5.51 7.81
CA GLY A 199 0.65 6.11 6.49
C GLY A 199 2.04 6.74 6.32
N GLY A 200 3.08 6.05 6.80
CA GLY A 200 4.44 6.58 6.98
C GLY A 200 5.20 6.82 5.67
N PHE A 201 4.63 7.59 4.75
CA PHE A 201 5.34 8.06 3.55
C PHE A 201 6.37 9.12 3.98
N GLY A 202 7.66 8.82 3.77
CA GLY A 202 8.77 9.78 3.94
C GLY A 202 9.48 9.81 5.30
N ARG A 203 9.26 8.84 6.20
CA ARG A 203 9.99 8.75 7.49
C ARG A 203 11.26 7.91 7.46
N SER A 204 11.49 7.12 6.41
CA SER A 204 12.60 6.17 6.31
C SER A 204 13.47 6.34 5.05
N PHE A 205 13.54 7.55 4.48
CA PHE A 205 14.48 7.81 3.39
C PHE A 205 15.89 8.00 3.97
N ASP A 206 16.56 6.89 4.25
CA ASP A 206 17.92 6.91 4.80
C ASP A 206 18.94 7.09 3.67
N ARG A 207 19.64 8.22 3.70
CA ARG A 207 20.59 8.63 2.64
C ARG A 207 21.86 7.76 2.64
N ASP A 208 22.07 7.01 3.71
CA ASP A 208 23.29 6.26 3.99
C ASP A 208 23.23 4.78 3.57
N GLU A 209 22.08 4.26 3.09
CA GLU A 209 21.99 2.91 2.51
C GLU A 209 22.62 2.80 1.09
N TRP A 210 23.10 3.92 0.53
CA TRP A 210 23.67 4.01 -0.82
C TRP A 210 25.15 4.44 -0.87
N ALA A 211 25.84 4.48 0.28
CA ALA A 211 27.28 4.78 0.36
C ALA A 211 28.16 3.52 0.44
#